data_AF-A0A067BLY7-F1
#
_entry.id   AF-A0A067BLY7-F1
#
_cell.length_a   1.000
_cell.length_b   1.000
_cell.length_c   1.000
_cell.angle_alpha   90.00
_cell.angle_beta   90.00
_cell.angle_gamma   90.00
#
_symmetry.space_group_name_H-M   'P 1'
#
loop_
_entity.id
_entity.type
_entity.pdbx_description
1 polymer ?
#
loop_
_entity_poly.entity_id
_entity_poly.type
_entity_poly.pdbx_seq_one_letter_code
_entity_poly.pdbx_strand_id
1 'polypeptide(L)'
;MSPSVLPTMLPASTKLNSCRCAGGCRNGRCACVKEGSMCGVTCRCTSCKNPFLSIAMAGIDVSTLVRDDCFMHNLSKIRDMMTKLHEVIPVPCCPSIASNQNVSILQCIDGFTCAGCAKSYDFSWCSNKLCDREKAKRNHCAKCKRCGDHRDVHCDDCGRCYFAGVSSSFACPCTEKASTSPAVDAAAKPGDDEEEGCVIM
;
A
#
# COMPACT_ATOMS: atom_id res chain seq x y z
N MET A 1 -29.84 25.13 -36.98
CA MET A 1 -30.22 24.81 -35.59
C MET A 1 -29.60 23.45 -35.29
N SER A 2 -28.39 23.45 -34.76
CA SER A 2 -27.61 22.23 -34.51
C SER A 2 -28.02 21.64 -33.15
N PRO A 3 -28.33 20.34 -33.05
CA PRO A 3 -28.67 19.75 -31.77
C PRO A 3 -27.39 19.49 -30.97
N SER A 4 -27.37 20.03 -29.75
CA SER A 4 -26.33 19.81 -28.75
C SER A 4 -26.20 18.33 -28.38
N VAL A 5 -25.02 17.77 -28.64
CA VAL A 5 -24.59 16.48 -28.09
C VAL A 5 -24.18 16.69 -26.64
N LEU A 6 -25.01 16.23 -25.71
CA LEU A 6 -24.62 16.05 -24.30
C LEU A 6 -23.68 14.84 -24.19
N PRO A 7 -22.58 14.91 -23.41
CA PRO A 7 -21.75 13.74 -23.17
C PRO A 7 -22.50 12.75 -22.27
N THR A 8 -22.76 11.57 -22.80
CA THR A 8 -23.17 10.38 -22.05
C THR A 8 -22.10 10.04 -21.01
N MET A 9 -22.32 10.43 -19.76
CA MET A 9 -21.58 9.89 -18.61
C MET A 9 -22.02 8.43 -18.42
N LEU A 10 -21.22 7.48 -18.91
CA LEU A 10 -21.38 6.07 -18.60
C LEU A 10 -21.13 5.81 -17.10
N PRO A 11 -21.79 4.81 -16.50
CA PRO A 11 -22.08 4.80 -15.08
C PRO A 11 -20.86 4.41 -14.23
N ALA A 12 -20.67 5.14 -13.14
CA ALA A 12 -19.94 4.65 -11.99
C ALA A 12 -20.57 3.32 -11.52
N SER A 13 -19.72 2.31 -11.31
CA SER A 13 -20.06 0.97 -10.80
C SER A 13 -21.27 0.96 -9.86
N THR A 14 -22.37 0.35 -10.30
CA THR A 14 -23.70 0.35 -9.66
C THR A 14 -23.84 -0.65 -8.50
N LYS A 15 -22.75 -1.08 -7.87
CA LYS A 15 -22.88 -1.74 -6.57
C LYS A 15 -23.04 -0.66 -5.51
N LEU A 16 -24.29 -0.45 -5.09
CA LEU A 16 -24.62 0.34 -3.89
C LEU A 16 -24.07 -0.37 -2.65
N ASN A 17 -22.77 -0.25 -2.43
CA ASN A 17 -22.08 -0.84 -1.31
C ASN A 17 -22.58 -0.16 -0.03
N SER A 18 -23.37 -0.90 0.75
CA SER A 18 -23.87 -0.46 2.06
C SER A 18 -23.17 -1.21 3.18
N CYS A 19 -23.00 -0.55 4.32
CA CYS A 19 -22.40 -1.18 5.50
C CYS A 19 -23.21 -0.91 6.77
N ARG A 20 -22.97 -1.72 7.80
CA ARG A 20 -23.59 -1.60 9.14
C ARG A 20 -22.53 -1.62 10.25
N CYS A 21 -21.37 -1.02 9.99
CA CYS A 21 -20.23 -1.10 10.89
C CYS A 21 -20.49 -0.32 12.18
N ALA A 22 -20.27 -0.95 13.34
CA ALA A 22 -20.20 -0.24 14.62
C ALA A 22 -18.83 0.39 14.89
N GLY A 23 -17.76 -0.12 14.23
CA GLY A 23 -16.37 0.31 14.41
C GLY A 23 -15.95 1.56 13.65
N GLY A 24 -16.89 2.37 13.13
CA GLY A 24 -16.60 3.65 12.48
C GLY A 24 -15.88 3.58 11.12
N CYS A 25 -16.01 2.49 10.37
CA CYS A 25 -15.62 2.39 8.95
C CYS A 25 -14.18 2.84 8.61
N ARG A 26 -13.17 2.45 9.39
CA ARG A 26 -11.79 2.96 9.24
C ARG A 26 -10.87 2.13 8.34
N ASN A 27 -11.27 0.92 7.98
CA ASN A 27 -10.40 -0.01 7.26
C ASN A 27 -11.22 -0.98 6.39
N GLY A 28 -10.52 -1.85 5.66
CA GLY A 28 -11.12 -2.84 4.75
C GLY A 28 -12.06 -3.88 5.36
N ARG A 29 -12.33 -3.84 6.69
CA ARG A 29 -13.48 -4.58 7.27
C ARG A 29 -14.82 -3.97 6.87
N CYS A 30 -14.86 -2.67 6.58
CA CYS A 30 -16.03 -2.00 6.04
C CYS A 30 -16.13 -2.27 4.54
N ALA A 31 -17.30 -2.73 4.06
CA ALA A 31 -17.55 -2.99 2.64
C ALA A 31 -17.31 -1.74 1.77
N CYS A 32 -17.76 -0.57 2.20
CA CYS A 32 -17.53 0.68 1.46
C CYS A 32 -16.03 0.97 1.33
N VAL A 33 -15.28 0.88 2.43
CA VAL A 33 -13.83 1.15 2.42
C VAL A 33 -13.06 0.13 1.59
N LYS A 34 -13.43 -1.15 1.69
CA LYS A 34 -12.83 -2.23 0.90
C LYS A 34 -12.96 -1.96 -0.60
N GLU A 35 -14.08 -1.39 -1.01
CA GLU A 35 -14.40 -1.06 -2.41
C GLU A 35 -13.92 0.35 -2.79
N GLY A 36 -13.16 1.04 -1.92
CA GLY A 36 -12.66 2.37 -2.18
C GLY A 36 -13.73 3.47 -2.20
N SER A 37 -14.88 3.24 -1.55
CA SER A 37 -16.02 4.14 -1.62
C SER A 37 -16.34 4.81 -0.28
N MET A 38 -16.95 5.99 -0.38
CA MET A 38 -17.55 6.67 0.78
C MET A 38 -18.79 5.90 1.27
N CYS A 39 -19.06 5.97 2.57
CA CYS A 39 -20.34 5.51 3.10
C CYS A 39 -21.44 6.48 2.63
N GLY A 40 -22.40 5.97 1.87
CA GLY A 40 -23.56 6.75 1.40
C GLY A 40 -24.77 6.67 2.34
N VAL A 41 -25.88 7.27 1.93
CA VAL A 41 -27.16 7.29 2.65
C VAL A 41 -27.76 5.90 2.92
N THR A 42 -27.36 4.89 2.16
CA THR A 42 -27.78 3.50 2.34
C THR A 42 -27.04 2.79 3.48
N CYS A 43 -25.97 3.37 4.00
CA CYS A 43 -25.21 2.82 5.12
C CYS A 43 -25.89 3.08 6.46
N ARG A 44 -25.80 2.11 7.37
CA ARG A 44 -26.29 2.22 8.76
C ARG A 44 -25.16 2.08 9.78
N CYS A 45 -23.96 2.52 9.40
CA CYS A 45 -22.82 2.54 10.31
C CYS A 45 -22.97 3.62 11.38
N THR A 46 -22.46 3.37 12.59
CA THR A 46 -22.40 4.37 13.67
C THR A 46 -21.02 5.00 13.74
N SER A 47 -20.97 6.28 14.14
CA SER A 47 -19.74 7.07 14.29
C SER A 47 -18.78 6.91 13.11
N CYS A 48 -19.30 7.08 11.89
CA CYS A 48 -18.56 6.87 10.64
C CYS A 48 -17.31 7.76 10.59
N LYS A 49 -16.15 7.14 10.43
CA LYS A 49 -14.85 7.79 10.19
C LYS A 49 -14.22 7.23 8.92
N ASN A 50 -15.04 7.07 7.88
CA ASN A 50 -14.57 6.62 6.58
C ASN A 50 -13.53 7.61 6.04
N PRO A 51 -12.29 7.18 5.77
CA PRO A 51 -11.22 8.07 5.32
C PRO A 51 -11.51 8.77 4.00
N PHE A 52 -12.29 8.14 3.11
CA PHE A 52 -12.66 8.70 1.81
C PHE A 52 -13.56 9.92 1.93
N LEU A 53 -14.35 10.03 3.00
CA LEU A 53 -15.16 11.21 3.26
C LEU A 53 -14.26 12.41 3.59
N SER A 54 -13.26 12.22 4.45
CA SER A 54 -12.28 13.27 4.79
C SER A 54 -11.47 13.73 3.57
N ILE A 55 -11.10 12.79 2.69
CA ILE A 55 -10.38 13.08 1.44
C ILE A 55 -11.25 13.90 0.49
N ALA A 56 -12.50 13.48 0.28
CA ALA A 56 -13.44 14.21 -0.58
C ALA A 56 -13.76 15.61 -0.03
N MET A 57 -13.91 15.75 1.29
CA MET A 57 -14.11 17.05 1.94
C MET A 57 -12.90 17.97 1.78
N ALA A 58 -11.70 17.42 1.67
CA ALA A 58 -10.48 18.17 1.41
C ALA A 58 -10.30 18.51 -0.08
N GLY A 59 -11.26 18.14 -0.95
CA GLY A 59 -11.24 18.44 -2.39
C GLY A 59 -10.31 17.56 -3.21
N ILE A 60 -9.82 16.45 -2.67
CA ILE A 60 -8.98 15.49 -3.39
C ILE A 60 -9.84 14.51 -4.17
N ASP A 61 -9.46 14.20 -5.42
CA ASP A 61 -10.10 13.12 -6.18
C ASP A 61 -9.80 11.77 -5.53
N VAL A 62 -10.85 11.17 -4.94
CA VAL A 62 -10.78 9.84 -4.32
C VAL A 62 -10.38 8.78 -5.34
N SER A 63 -10.72 8.97 -6.61
CA SER A 63 -10.54 7.97 -7.67
C SER A 63 -9.07 7.67 -7.97
N THR A 64 -8.15 8.64 -7.82
CA THR A 64 -6.71 8.41 -7.97
C THR A 64 -6.15 7.66 -6.77
N LEU A 65 -6.56 8.03 -5.56
CA LEU A 65 -6.10 7.41 -4.32
C LEU A 65 -6.54 5.97 -4.13
N VAL A 66 -7.75 5.61 -4.55
CA VAL A 66 -8.23 4.22 -4.48
C VAL A 66 -7.37 3.28 -5.33
N ARG A 67 -6.76 3.79 -6.41
CA ARG A 67 -5.83 3.05 -7.26
C ARG A 67 -4.41 2.98 -6.69
N ASP A 68 -4.12 3.71 -5.63
CA ASP A 68 -2.81 3.69 -4.97
C ASP A 68 -2.73 2.56 -3.93
N ASP A 69 -2.05 1.47 -4.30
CA ASP A 69 -1.81 0.34 -3.40
C ASP A 69 -1.07 0.74 -2.12
N CYS A 70 -0.20 1.74 -2.18
CA CYS A 70 0.52 2.21 -0.99
C CYS A 70 -0.47 2.83 0.00
N PHE A 71 -1.39 3.65 -0.48
CA PHE A 71 -2.46 4.24 0.31
C PHE A 71 -3.41 3.17 0.87
N MET A 72 -3.98 2.33 0.00
CA MET A 72 -5.00 1.35 0.36
C MET A 72 -4.50 0.35 1.41
N HIS A 73 -3.22 -0.06 1.34
CA HIS A 73 -2.62 -0.96 2.33
C HIS A 73 -2.22 -0.28 3.64
N ASN A 74 -2.08 1.06 3.68
CA ASN A 74 -1.80 1.80 4.90
C ASN A 74 -3.03 2.44 5.54
N LEU A 75 -4.19 2.40 4.86
CA LEU A 75 -5.44 2.99 5.33
C LEU A 75 -5.83 2.58 6.75
N SER A 76 -5.66 1.30 7.09
CA SER A 76 -5.99 0.77 8.41
C SER A 76 -5.08 1.28 9.54
N LYS A 77 -3.92 1.84 9.21
CA LYS A 77 -2.96 2.39 10.17
C LYS A 77 -3.26 3.86 10.49
N ILE A 78 -4.04 4.53 9.63
CA ILE A 78 -4.40 5.93 9.78
C ILE A 78 -5.57 6.02 10.75
N ARG A 79 -5.34 6.61 11.93
CA ARG A 79 -6.37 6.75 12.97
C ARG A 79 -7.37 7.85 12.63
N ASP A 80 -6.86 8.94 12.08
CA ASP A 80 -7.61 10.14 11.72
C ASP A 80 -7.06 10.68 10.40
N MET A 81 -7.86 10.61 9.34
CA MET A 81 -7.43 10.98 8.00
C MET A 81 -7.19 12.47 7.87
N MET A 82 -8.06 13.30 8.47
CA MET A 82 -7.95 14.76 8.37
C MET A 82 -6.65 15.26 9.01
N THR A 83 -6.36 14.79 10.23
CA THR A 83 -5.09 15.06 10.92
C THR A 83 -3.90 14.60 10.08
N LYS A 84 -4.00 13.42 9.45
CA LYS A 84 -2.92 12.88 8.64
C LYS A 84 -2.65 13.72 7.39
N LEU A 85 -3.69 14.20 6.72
CA LEU A 85 -3.55 15.07 5.54
C LEU A 85 -2.86 16.41 5.88
N HIS A 86 -3.08 16.94 7.07
CA HIS A 86 -2.43 18.18 7.53
C HIS A 86 -1.03 17.99 8.13
N GLU A 87 -0.55 16.75 8.26
CA GLU A 87 0.81 16.50 8.73
C GLU A 87 1.84 17.07 7.73
N VAL A 88 2.89 17.66 8.27
CA VAL A 88 3.94 18.33 7.50
C VAL A 88 5.15 17.41 7.39
N ILE A 89 5.65 17.25 6.17
CA ILE A 89 6.82 16.42 5.87
C ILE A 89 7.90 17.26 5.18
N PRO A 90 9.18 16.93 5.41
CA PRO A 90 10.27 17.64 4.77
C PRO A 90 10.38 17.29 3.28
N VAL A 91 10.69 18.29 2.45
CA VAL A 91 11.02 18.05 1.04
C VAL A 91 12.50 17.67 0.92
N PRO A 92 12.85 16.59 0.20
CA PRO A 92 14.21 16.05 0.20
C PRO A 92 15.22 16.85 -0.64
N CYS A 93 14.80 17.93 -1.30
CA CYS A 93 15.64 18.73 -2.18
C CYS A 93 15.49 20.23 -1.89
N CYS A 94 16.47 21.02 -2.32
CA CYS A 94 16.46 22.48 -2.18
C CYS A 94 16.22 22.99 -0.74
N PRO A 95 16.92 22.46 0.29
CA PRO A 95 16.66 22.81 1.70
C PRO A 95 16.95 24.29 2.02
N SER A 96 17.73 24.96 1.18
CA SER A 96 18.02 26.40 1.28
C SER A 96 16.84 27.28 0.87
N ILE A 97 15.83 26.75 0.18
CA ILE A 97 14.65 27.51 -0.23
C ILE A 97 13.56 27.31 0.82
N ALA A 98 13.22 28.37 1.56
CA ALA A 98 12.24 28.33 2.65
C ALA A 98 10.88 27.74 2.23
N SER A 99 10.40 28.06 1.02
CA SER A 99 9.15 27.53 0.48
C SER A 99 9.17 26.04 0.13
N ASN A 100 10.35 25.42 0.08
CA ASN A 100 10.55 23.99 -0.19
C ASN A 100 11.18 23.27 1.01
N GLN A 101 11.06 23.78 2.24
CA GLN A 101 11.54 23.04 3.41
C GLN A 101 10.56 21.94 3.81
N ASN A 102 9.27 22.28 3.76
CA ASN A 102 8.20 21.50 4.36
C ASN A 102 6.93 21.64 3.52
N VAL A 103 6.21 20.53 3.35
CA VAL A 103 4.93 20.49 2.63
C VAL A 103 3.94 19.63 3.41
N SER A 104 2.66 19.99 3.39
CA SER A 104 1.63 19.14 3.99
C SER A 104 1.34 17.92 3.10
N ILE A 105 0.92 16.80 3.69
CA ILE A 105 0.54 15.61 2.92
C ILE A 105 -0.57 15.95 1.92
N LEU A 106 -1.54 16.78 2.32
CA LEU A 106 -2.62 17.27 1.47
C LEU A 106 -2.13 17.88 0.16
N GLN A 107 -1.02 18.62 0.20
CA GLN A 107 -0.46 19.32 -0.96
C GLN A 107 0.41 18.41 -1.86
N CYS A 108 0.83 17.24 -1.38
CA CYS A 108 1.75 16.36 -2.12
C CYS A 108 1.18 14.97 -2.42
N ILE A 109 -0.03 14.67 -1.95
CA ILE A 109 -0.70 13.37 -2.10
C ILE A 109 -0.96 12.96 -3.55
N ASP A 110 -1.26 13.92 -4.43
CA ASP A 110 -1.49 13.71 -5.87
C ASP A 110 -0.24 14.06 -6.71
N GLY A 111 0.93 14.00 -6.06
CA GLY A 111 2.22 14.39 -6.64
C GLY A 111 2.63 15.80 -6.23
N PHE A 112 3.94 15.99 -6.06
CA PHE A 112 4.54 17.26 -5.69
C PHE A 112 5.67 17.61 -6.64
N THR A 113 5.70 18.85 -7.13
CA THR A 113 6.81 19.36 -7.94
C THR A 113 7.54 20.46 -7.18
N CYS A 114 8.84 20.28 -6.96
CA CYS A 114 9.65 21.28 -6.25
C CYS A 114 9.84 22.52 -7.12
N ALA A 115 9.47 23.70 -6.60
CA ALA A 115 9.64 24.96 -7.33
C ALA A 115 11.12 25.34 -7.58
N GLY A 116 12.04 24.82 -6.77
CA GLY A 116 13.46 25.16 -6.87
C GLY A 116 14.25 24.37 -7.90
N CYS A 117 13.87 23.11 -8.16
CA CYS A 117 14.61 22.23 -9.07
C CYS A 117 13.71 21.46 -10.05
N ALA A 118 12.41 21.75 -10.09
CA ALA A 118 11.40 21.12 -10.94
C ALA A 118 11.27 19.59 -10.82
N LYS A 119 11.93 18.95 -9.83
CA LYS A 119 11.79 17.52 -9.57
C LYS A 119 10.40 17.17 -9.06
N SER A 120 9.87 16.07 -9.58
CA SER A 120 8.59 15.51 -9.17
C SER A 120 8.77 14.41 -8.11
N TYR A 121 7.85 14.36 -7.15
CA TYR A 121 7.85 13.42 -6.05
C TYR A 121 6.46 12.83 -5.82
N ASP A 122 6.43 11.55 -5.45
CA ASP A 122 5.24 10.86 -4.99
C ASP A 122 5.32 10.62 -3.49
N PHE A 123 4.22 10.80 -2.77
CA PHE A 123 4.17 10.54 -1.34
C PHE A 123 4.09 9.03 -1.04
N SER A 124 4.93 8.53 -0.13
CA SER A 124 4.91 7.15 0.34
C SER A 124 4.25 7.02 1.71
N TRP A 125 3.09 6.37 1.75
CA TRP A 125 2.35 6.10 2.99
C TRP A 125 3.07 5.11 3.92
N CYS A 126 3.92 4.22 3.38
CA CYS A 126 4.70 3.28 4.19
C CYS A 126 5.82 3.97 4.98
N SER A 127 6.50 4.94 4.37
CA SER A 127 7.69 5.59 4.96
C SER A 127 7.43 7.01 5.44
N ASN A 128 6.24 7.57 5.16
CA ASN A 128 5.84 8.94 5.47
C ASN A 128 6.81 9.98 4.88
N LYS A 129 7.24 9.77 3.63
CA LYS A 129 8.25 10.57 2.94
C LYS A 129 7.92 10.75 1.47
N LEU A 130 8.51 11.76 0.85
CA LEU A 130 8.49 11.96 -0.59
C LEU A 130 9.55 11.09 -1.27
N CYS A 131 9.13 10.34 -2.29
CA CYS A 131 9.98 9.53 -3.15
C CYS A 131 10.12 10.22 -4.51
N ASP A 132 11.35 10.34 -5.02
CA ASP A 132 11.62 10.94 -6.33
C ASP A 132 10.96 10.12 -7.43
N ARG A 133 10.13 10.73 -8.28
CA ARG A 133 9.32 10.02 -9.28
C ARG A 133 10.16 9.38 -10.39
N GLU A 134 11.37 9.86 -10.60
CA GLU A 134 12.24 9.41 -11.70
C GLU A 134 13.38 8.52 -11.19
N LYS A 135 14.18 9.00 -10.24
CA LYS A 135 15.43 8.34 -9.81
C LYS A 135 15.20 7.23 -8.81
N ALA A 136 14.39 7.49 -7.79
CA ALA A 136 14.17 6.60 -6.66
C ALA A 136 12.67 6.45 -6.42
N LYS A 137 11.96 6.01 -7.49
CA LYS A 137 10.52 5.91 -7.51
C LYS A 137 9.99 5.04 -6.38
N ARG A 138 8.83 5.41 -5.85
CA ARG A 138 8.14 4.63 -4.84
C ARG A 138 7.83 3.23 -5.39
N ASN A 139 8.39 2.21 -4.76
CA ASN A 139 8.17 0.81 -5.14
C ASN A 139 7.44 0.07 -4.01
N HIS A 140 6.11 0.04 -4.09
CA HIS A 140 5.25 -0.67 -3.16
C HIS A 140 4.93 -2.05 -3.70
N CYS A 141 5.34 -3.10 -2.99
CA CYS A 141 4.98 -4.46 -3.37
C CYS A 141 3.55 -4.77 -2.92
N ALA A 142 2.63 -5.03 -3.86
CA ALA A 142 1.25 -5.40 -3.55
C ALA A 142 1.13 -6.72 -2.76
N LYS A 143 2.02 -7.69 -3.01
CA LYS A 143 2.04 -9.00 -2.32
C LYS A 143 2.54 -8.88 -0.88
N CYS A 144 3.67 -8.21 -0.66
CA CYS A 144 4.22 -7.97 0.68
C CYS A 144 3.55 -6.80 1.43
N LYS A 145 2.72 -6.00 0.74
CA LYS A 145 2.02 -4.82 1.27
C LYS A 145 2.95 -3.80 1.94
N ARG A 146 4.13 -3.60 1.38
CA ARG A 146 5.16 -2.68 1.89
C ARG A 146 5.99 -2.06 0.77
N CYS A 147 6.45 -0.83 0.99
CA CYS A 147 7.48 -0.22 0.16
C CYS A 147 8.86 -0.84 0.43
N GLY A 148 9.64 -1.01 -0.64
CA GLY A 148 11.06 -1.39 -0.61
C GLY A 148 11.92 -0.39 -1.38
N ASP A 149 13.15 -0.80 -1.72
CA ASP A 149 14.00 -0.05 -2.66
C ASP A 149 13.33 -0.03 -4.05
N HIS A 150 13.55 1.03 -4.82
CA HIS A 150 13.03 1.16 -6.20
C HIS A 150 13.48 0.02 -7.15
N ARG A 151 14.52 -0.73 -6.78
CA ARG A 151 15.06 -1.90 -7.50
C ARG A 151 14.66 -3.23 -6.89
N ASP A 152 13.85 -3.24 -5.84
CA ASP A 152 13.38 -4.48 -5.23
C ASP A 152 12.35 -5.16 -6.15
N VAL A 153 12.47 -6.48 -6.27
CA VAL A 153 11.54 -7.35 -7.01
C VAL A 153 10.97 -8.39 -6.04
N HIS A 154 9.71 -8.76 -6.21
CA HIS A 154 9.08 -9.83 -5.46
C HIS A 154 9.36 -11.19 -6.12
N CYS A 155 9.93 -12.13 -5.38
CA CYS A 155 10.04 -13.51 -5.83
C CYS A 155 8.81 -14.31 -5.39
N ASP A 156 8.14 -14.94 -6.35
CA ASP A 156 6.93 -15.74 -6.11
C ASP A 156 7.22 -17.08 -5.46
N ASP A 157 8.40 -17.65 -5.67
CA ASP A 157 8.78 -18.96 -5.10
C ASP A 157 9.01 -18.88 -3.59
N CYS A 158 9.68 -17.83 -3.12
CA CYS A 158 9.95 -17.65 -1.69
C CYS A 158 9.03 -16.64 -1.00
N GLY A 159 8.17 -15.95 -1.75
CA GLY A 159 7.22 -14.96 -1.26
C GLY A 159 7.87 -13.70 -0.65
N ARG A 160 9.13 -13.40 -1.01
CA ARG A 160 9.89 -12.28 -0.44
C ARG A 160 10.36 -11.32 -1.52
N CYS A 161 10.34 -10.03 -1.19
CA CYS A 161 11.04 -9.03 -1.97
C CYS A 161 12.54 -9.11 -1.71
N TYR A 162 13.33 -8.94 -2.77
CA TYR A 162 14.78 -8.90 -2.71
C TYR A 162 15.30 -7.82 -3.66
N PHE A 163 16.54 -7.40 -3.42
CA PHE A 163 17.21 -6.40 -4.22
C PHE A 163 17.72 -6.99 -5.54
N ALA A 164 17.13 -6.60 -6.67
CA ALA A 164 17.49 -7.16 -7.98
C ALA A 164 18.63 -6.39 -8.70
N GLY A 165 19.07 -5.24 -8.16
CA GLY A 165 20.13 -4.44 -8.77
C GLY A 165 19.66 -3.59 -9.95
N VAL A 166 20.62 -3.04 -10.70
CA VAL A 166 20.33 -2.30 -11.94
C VAL A 166 20.10 -3.32 -13.05
N SER A 167 18.97 -3.23 -13.76
CA SER A 167 18.58 -4.17 -14.83
C SER A 167 18.39 -5.63 -14.37
N SER A 168 17.98 -5.84 -13.11
CA SER A 168 17.70 -7.18 -12.56
C SER A 168 18.90 -8.15 -12.62
N SER A 169 20.11 -7.63 -12.38
CA SER A 169 21.36 -8.39 -12.45
C SER A 169 21.57 -9.39 -11.31
N PHE A 170 20.86 -9.23 -10.19
CA PHE A 170 20.96 -10.15 -9.04
C PHE A 170 19.80 -11.14 -9.05
N ALA A 171 20.13 -12.42 -8.84
CA ALA A 171 19.16 -13.48 -8.68
C ALA A 171 18.52 -13.43 -7.27
N CYS A 172 17.37 -14.10 -7.12
CA CYS A 172 16.76 -14.28 -5.81
C CYS A 172 17.72 -15.08 -4.90
N PRO A 173 17.91 -14.70 -3.63
CA PRO A 173 18.68 -15.51 -2.67
C PRO A 173 18.14 -16.93 -2.48
N CYS A 174 16.89 -17.17 -2.86
CA CYS A 174 16.24 -18.48 -2.83
C CYS A 174 16.73 -19.43 -3.93
N THR A 175 17.12 -18.91 -5.10
CA THR A 175 17.61 -19.75 -6.22
C THR A 175 19.03 -20.23 -5.96
N GLU A 176 19.85 -19.46 -5.24
CA GLU A 176 21.22 -19.86 -4.86
C GLU A 176 21.24 -20.98 -3.82
N LYS A 177 20.20 -21.07 -2.97
CA LYS A 177 20.04 -22.17 -2.01
C LYS A 177 19.56 -23.45 -2.66
N ALA A 178 18.81 -23.35 -3.77
CA ALA A 178 18.35 -24.51 -4.52
C ALA A 178 19.48 -25.19 -5.31
N SER A 179 20.47 -24.42 -5.79
CA SER A 179 21.63 -24.94 -6.54
C SER A 179 22.73 -25.56 -5.68
N THR A 180 22.60 -25.53 -4.34
CA THR A 180 23.59 -26.07 -3.39
C THR A 180 23.08 -27.21 -2.52
N SER A 181 21.94 -27.82 -2.87
CA SER A 181 21.49 -29.05 -2.18
C SER A 181 22.21 -30.28 -2.76
N PRO A 182 23.07 -30.99 -2.00
CA PRO A 182 23.46 -32.34 -2.38
C PRO A 182 22.22 -33.23 -2.29
N ALA A 183 21.99 -34.02 -3.34
CA ALA A 183 21.10 -35.16 -3.28
C ALA A 183 21.59 -36.09 -2.17
N VAL A 184 20.84 -36.20 -1.08
CA VAL A 184 20.98 -37.32 -0.16
C VAL A 184 19.79 -38.24 -0.40
N ASP A 185 20.12 -39.26 -1.18
CA ASP A 185 19.35 -40.47 -1.39
C ASP A 185 18.93 -41.14 -0.07
N ALA A 186 17.85 -41.89 -0.19
CA ALA A 186 17.22 -42.69 0.83
C ALA A 186 18.19 -43.67 1.53
N ALA A 187 18.00 -43.82 2.84
CA ALA A 187 18.22 -45.09 3.52
C ALA A 187 17.12 -45.31 4.55
N ALA A 188 16.24 -46.25 4.24
CA ALA A 188 15.16 -46.72 5.08
C ALA A 188 15.56 -48.00 5.83
N LYS A 189 15.00 -48.13 7.05
CA LYS A 189 14.74 -49.32 7.90
C LYS A 189 15.89 -49.86 8.80
N PRO A 190 15.58 -50.70 9.81
CA PRO A 190 14.33 -50.96 10.59
C PRO A 190 14.55 -50.60 12.10
N GLY A 191 13.58 -50.47 13.00
CA GLY A 191 12.64 -51.47 13.50
C GLY A 191 13.30 -52.38 14.54
N ASP A 192 13.16 -52.06 15.83
CA ASP A 192 13.20 -53.03 16.95
C ASP A 192 12.36 -52.50 18.12
N ASP A 193 11.36 -53.32 18.47
CA ASP A 193 10.56 -53.31 19.69
C ASP A 193 11.46 -53.59 20.90
N GLU A 194 11.24 -52.91 22.03
CA GLU A 194 11.34 -53.54 23.34
C GLU A 194 10.52 -52.75 24.39
N GLU A 195 9.44 -53.40 24.80
CA GLU A 195 8.58 -53.07 25.92
C GLU A 195 9.26 -53.53 27.22
N GLU A 196 9.51 -52.64 28.18
CA GLU A 196 9.55 -53.05 29.59
C GLU A 196 9.14 -51.88 30.50
N GLY A 197 7.99 -52.05 31.15
CA GLY A 197 7.59 -51.22 32.27
C GLY A 197 8.26 -51.68 33.56
N CYS A 198 8.49 -50.74 34.47
CA CYS A 198 8.49 -51.03 35.91
C CYS A 198 8.08 -49.80 36.70
N VAL A 199 7.33 -50.07 37.77
CA VAL A 199 6.47 -49.19 38.58
C VAL A 199 7.29 -48.57 39.73
N ILE A 200 6.61 -47.71 40.52
CA ILE A 200 6.82 -47.28 41.93
C ILE A 200 8.02 -46.34 42.22
N MET A 201 7.86 -45.18 42.89
CA MET A 201 6.89 -44.71 43.89
C MET A 201 6.37 -43.30 43.62
#